data_AF-A0A509EDD4-F1
#
_entry.id   AF-A0A509EDD4-F1
#
_cell.length_a   1.000
_cell.length_b   1.000
_cell.length_c   1.000
_cell.angle_alpha   90.00
_cell.angle_beta   90.00
_cell.angle_gamma   90.00
#
_symmetry.space_group_name_H-M   'P 1'
#
loop_
_entity.id
_entity.type
_entity.pdbx_description
1 polymer ?
#
loop_
_entity_poly.entity_id
_entity_poly.type
_entity_poly.pdbx_seq_one_letter_code
_entity_poly.pdbx_strand_id
1 'polypeptide(L)'
;MRRRLGLALLLAAGPAAAQPRPDVTAMTCAAAQALVARAGAVVVTTGPATYSRIVRDIGFCTIEASTRPDFERTRDVADCFVGYRCVDRFSEGRDGP
;
A
#
# COMPACT_ATOMS: atom_id res chain seq x y z
N MET A 1 45.30 -5.71 -36.49
CA MET A 1 43.85 -5.42 -36.44
C MET A 1 43.22 -6.24 -35.31
N ARG A 2 42.56 -5.61 -34.33
CA ARG A 2 41.85 -6.31 -33.24
C ARG A 2 40.34 -6.05 -33.41
N ARG A 3 39.62 -7.07 -33.88
CA ARG A 3 38.15 -7.09 -33.94
C ARG A 3 37.61 -7.11 -32.51
N ARG A 4 36.78 -6.14 -32.14
CA ARG A 4 35.97 -6.17 -30.92
C ARG A 4 34.64 -6.83 -31.28
N LEU A 5 34.38 -8.03 -30.76
CA LEU A 5 33.04 -8.62 -30.79
C LEU A 5 32.15 -7.85 -29.81
N GLY A 6 31.03 -7.32 -30.30
CA GLY A 6 29.99 -6.72 -29.47
C GLY A 6 29.10 -7.80 -28.86
N LEU A 7 28.90 -7.74 -27.55
CA LEU A 7 27.99 -8.60 -26.80
C LEU A 7 26.59 -7.98 -26.84
N ALA A 8 25.65 -8.61 -27.53
CA ALA A 8 24.24 -8.21 -27.51
C ALA A 8 23.55 -8.80 -26.28
N LEU A 9 23.07 -7.96 -25.37
CA LEU A 9 22.31 -8.36 -24.19
C LEU A 9 20.81 -8.48 -24.58
N LEU A 10 20.39 -9.69 -24.92
CA LEU A 10 18.98 -10.02 -25.15
C LEU A 10 18.28 -10.19 -23.79
N LEU A 11 17.55 -9.16 -23.36
CA LEU A 11 16.66 -9.23 -22.20
C LEU A 11 15.44 -10.11 -22.56
N ALA A 12 15.35 -11.29 -21.97
CA ALA A 12 14.18 -12.16 -22.11
C ALA A 12 12.97 -11.51 -21.41
N ALA A 13 11.97 -11.08 -22.19
CA ALA A 13 10.68 -10.65 -21.65
C ALA A 13 9.86 -11.88 -21.25
N GLY A 14 9.93 -12.26 -19.97
CA GLY A 14 9.09 -13.30 -19.37
C GLY A 14 7.67 -12.80 -19.05
N PRO A 15 6.72 -13.70 -18.75
CA PRO A 15 5.35 -13.31 -18.39
C PRO A 15 5.34 -12.43 -17.13
N ALA A 16 4.64 -11.30 -17.19
CA ALA A 16 4.41 -10.45 -16.04
C ALA A 16 3.44 -11.14 -15.07
N ALA A 17 3.96 -11.77 -14.02
CA ALA A 17 3.14 -12.26 -12.93
C ALA A 17 2.56 -11.05 -12.17
N ALA A 18 1.23 -10.98 -12.04
CA ALA A 18 0.60 -9.98 -11.19
C ALA A 18 1.06 -10.22 -9.74
N GLN A 19 1.77 -9.24 -9.16
CA GLN A 19 2.18 -9.32 -7.76
C GLN A 19 0.91 -9.36 -6.89
N PRO A 20 0.76 -10.36 -6.00
CA PRO A 20 -0.41 -10.42 -5.14
C PRO A 20 -0.46 -9.18 -4.25
N ARG A 21 -1.68 -8.67 -4.05
CA ARG A 21 -1.90 -7.56 -3.12
C ARG A 21 -1.49 -8.00 -1.72
N PRO A 22 -0.69 -7.20 -0.99
CA PRO A 22 -0.39 -7.51 0.40
C PRO A 22 -1.68 -7.63 1.21
N ASP A 23 -1.74 -8.64 2.08
CA ASP A 23 -2.89 -8.94 2.92
C ASP A 23 -2.55 -8.68 4.38
N VAL A 24 -3.13 -7.61 4.96
CA VAL A 24 -2.83 -7.25 6.36
C VAL A 24 -3.47 -8.23 7.35
N THR A 25 -4.48 -8.99 6.94
CA THR A 25 -5.11 -10.03 7.79
C THR A 25 -4.18 -11.21 8.05
N ALA A 26 -3.20 -11.42 7.16
CA ALA A 26 -2.14 -12.41 7.30
C ALA A 26 -0.86 -11.87 7.98
N MET A 27 -0.76 -10.55 8.20
CA MET A 27 0.40 -9.89 8.80
C MET A 27 0.25 -9.73 10.32
N THR A 28 1.37 -9.53 11.03
CA THR A 28 1.32 -8.93 12.36
C THR A 28 1.07 -7.42 12.24
N CYS A 29 0.50 -6.81 13.27
CA CYS A 29 0.27 -5.36 13.33
C CYS A 29 1.55 -4.57 13.02
N ALA A 30 2.68 -4.96 13.63
CA ALA A 30 3.97 -4.33 13.35
C ALA A 30 4.44 -4.50 11.89
N ALA A 31 4.20 -5.66 11.27
CA ALA A 31 4.57 -5.90 9.88
C ALA A 31 3.71 -5.09 8.90
N ALA A 32 2.43 -4.90 9.20
CA ALA A 32 1.52 -4.05 8.44
C ALA A 32 1.93 -2.57 8.52
N GLN A 33 2.23 -2.07 9.73
CA GLN A 33 2.77 -0.71 9.92
C GLN A 33 4.08 -0.51 9.17
N ALA A 34 5.01 -1.48 9.25
CA ALA A 34 6.26 -1.43 8.52
C ALA A 34 6.07 -1.47 7.00
N LEU A 35 4.99 -2.08 6.49
CA LEU A 35 4.61 -2.03 5.07
C LEU A 35 4.17 -0.64 4.64
N VAL A 36 3.30 0.00 5.41
CA VAL A 36 2.88 1.36 5.09
C VAL A 36 4.05 2.34 5.21
N ALA A 37 4.88 2.20 6.25
CA ALA A 37 6.03 3.07 6.48
C ALA A 37 7.05 3.06 5.32
N ARG A 38 7.33 1.87 4.75
CA ARG A 38 8.27 1.71 3.63
C ARG A 38 7.66 2.09 2.28
N ALA A 39 6.37 1.81 2.08
CA ALA A 39 5.70 2.06 0.80
C ALA A 39 5.26 3.52 0.65
N GLY A 40 4.98 4.21 1.76
CA GLY A 40 4.40 5.54 1.77
C GLY A 40 2.90 5.53 1.48
N ALA A 41 2.49 4.89 0.39
CA ALA A 41 1.08 4.59 0.06
C ALA A 41 0.95 3.19 -0.53
N VAL A 42 -0.02 2.41 -0.05
CA VAL A 42 -0.22 1.03 -0.49
C VAL A 42 -1.69 0.63 -0.45
N VAL A 43 -2.11 -0.17 -1.42
CA VAL A 43 -3.43 -0.82 -1.40
C VAL A 43 -3.26 -2.23 -0.85
N VAL A 44 -3.99 -2.54 0.22
CA VAL A 44 -3.90 -3.82 0.94
C VAL A 44 -5.26 -4.51 1.01
N THR A 45 -5.26 -5.83 1.06
CA THR A 45 -6.45 -6.61 1.41
C THR A 45 -6.68 -6.49 2.91
N THR A 46 -7.92 -6.20 3.30
CA THR A 46 -8.33 -5.98 4.71
C THR A 46 -9.40 -6.98 5.17
N GLY A 47 -9.82 -7.85 4.25
CA GLY A 47 -10.81 -8.90 4.47
C GLY A 47 -11.07 -9.69 3.19
N PRO A 48 -11.96 -10.69 3.21
CA PRO A 48 -12.18 -11.62 2.08
C PRO A 48 -12.51 -10.94 0.75
N ALA A 49 -13.17 -9.77 0.80
CA ALA A 49 -13.53 -8.98 -0.37
C ALA A 49 -13.30 -7.47 -0.18
N THR A 50 -12.62 -7.07 0.90
CA THR A 50 -12.40 -5.66 1.24
C THR A 50 -10.94 -5.29 1.08
N TYR A 51 -10.71 -4.03 0.73
CA TYR A 51 -9.40 -3.47 0.58
C TYR A 51 -9.40 -1.99 0.94
N SER A 52 -8.26 -1.52 1.43
CA SER A 52 -8.06 -0.13 1.81
C SER A 52 -6.79 0.40 1.13
N ARG A 53 -6.80 1.68 0.75
CA ARG A 53 -5.57 2.41 0.41
C ARG A 53 -5.10 3.11 1.67
N ILE A 54 -4.00 2.62 2.23
CA ILE A 54 -3.43 3.14 3.47
C ILE A 54 -2.17 3.93 3.14
N VAL A 55 -2.04 5.10 3.75
CA VAL A 55 -0.90 6.01 3.61
C VAL A 55 -0.17 6.18 4.93
N ARG A 56 1.12 6.50 4.84
CA ARG A 56 1.98 6.74 6.00
C ARG A 56 1.67 8.08 6.66
N ASP A 57 1.41 9.11 5.87
CA ASP A 57 1.21 10.48 6.33
C ASP A 57 0.50 11.32 5.25
N ILE A 58 0.11 12.55 5.59
CA ILE A 58 -0.64 13.47 4.71
C ILE A 58 0.09 13.79 3.41
N GLY A 59 1.41 13.65 3.34
CA GLY A 59 2.19 13.87 2.12
C GLY A 59 1.87 12.91 0.98
N PHE A 60 1.13 11.82 1.26
CA PHE A 60 0.66 10.84 0.26
C PHE A 60 -0.84 10.97 -0.07
N CYS A 61 -1.48 12.03 0.41
CA CYS A 61 -2.83 12.44 0.05
C CYS A 61 -2.81 13.51 -1.04
N THR A 62 -3.96 13.76 -1.67
CA THR A 62 -4.15 14.94 -2.52
C THR A 62 -4.14 16.21 -1.67
N ILE A 63 -3.88 17.36 -2.28
CA ILE A 63 -3.70 18.64 -1.57
C ILE A 63 -4.98 19.05 -0.82
N GLU A 64 -6.14 18.63 -1.32
CA GLU A 64 -7.47 18.94 -0.79
C GLU A 64 -7.90 17.99 0.35
N ALA A 65 -7.19 16.87 0.55
CA ALA A 65 -7.54 15.86 1.52
C ALA A 65 -6.89 16.10 2.90
N SER A 66 -7.53 15.56 3.94
CA SER A 66 -6.94 15.35 5.26
C SER A 66 -6.72 13.85 5.51
N THR A 67 -6.15 13.50 6.66
CA THR A 67 -5.92 12.11 7.06
C THR A 67 -6.82 11.73 8.24
N ARG A 68 -7.43 10.54 8.17
CA ARG A 68 -8.01 9.85 9.33
C ARG A 68 -7.21 8.59 9.65
N PRO A 69 -7.05 8.23 10.94
CA PRO A 69 -6.48 6.94 11.31
C PRO A 69 -7.21 5.79 10.63
N ASP A 70 -6.46 4.79 10.19
CA ASP A 70 -6.99 3.57 9.60
C ASP A 70 -6.62 2.37 10.47
N PHE A 71 -7.64 1.78 11.07
CA PHE A 71 -7.52 0.63 11.96
C PHE A 71 -8.04 -0.60 11.26
N GLU A 72 -7.19 -1.61 11.16
CA GLU A 72 -7.49 -2.83 10.42
C GLU A 72 -7.25 -4.07 11.29
N ARG A 73 -7.95 -5.16 10.94
CA ARG A 73 -7.71 -6.46 11.56
C ARG A 73 -6.42 -7.06 11.00
N THR A 74 -5.47 -7.28 11.90
CA THR A 74 -4.26 -8.08 11.63
C THR A 74 -4.37 -9.44 12.29
N ARG A 75 -3.40 -10.32 12.03
CA ARG A 75 -3.38 -11.69 12.58
C ARG A 75 -3.33 -11.71 14.11
N ASP A 76 -2.66 -10.73 14.72
CA ASP A 76 -2.40 -10.66 16.16
C ASP A 76 -3.13 -9.53 16.89
N VAL A 77 -3.56 -8.47 16.19
CA VAL A 77 -4.33 -7.36 16.77
C VAL A 77 -5.56 -7.07 15.91
N ALA A 78 -6.74 -7.16 16.52
CA ALA A 78 -8.01 -6.99 15.81
C ALA A 78 -8.31 -5.54 15.38
N ASP A 79 -7.74 -4.57 16.09
CA ASP A 79 -7.91 -3.13 15.87
C ASP A 79 -6.54 -2.45 15.80
N CYS A 80 -5.73 -2.88 14.83
CA CYS A 80 -4.36 -2.38 14.67
C CYS A 80 -4.39 -1.05 13.94
N PHE A 81 -3.79 0.00 14.49
CA PHE A 81 -3.47 1.19 13.73
C PHE A 81 -2.41 0.84 12.66
N VAL A 82 -2.82 0.75 11.39
CA VAL A 82 -1.92 0.38 10.28
C VAL A 82 -1.34 1.62 9.59
N GLY A 83 -2.09 2.72 9.57
CA GLY A 83 -1.67 3.99 8.99
C GLY A 83 -2.86 4.96 8.89
N TYR A 84 -2.91 5.75 7.82
CA TYR A 84 -4.00 6.69 7.60
C TYR A 84 -4.73 6.42 6.29
N ARG A 85 -5.98 6.85 6.23
CA ARG A 85 -6.76 6.99 5.00
C ARG A 85 -6.91 8.47 4.66
N CYS A 86 -6.79 8.79 3.38
CA CYS A 86 -7.07 10.12 2.89
C CYS A 86 -8.59 10.31 2.84
N VAL A 87 -9.08 11.41 3.40
CA VAL A 87 -10.50 11.78 3.35
C VAL A 87 -10.63 13.16 2.73
N ASP A 88 -11.61 13.31 1.85
CA ASP A 88 -11.92 14.61 1.28
C ASP A 88 -12.57 15.49 2.35
N ARG A 89 -11.98 16.68 2.57
CA ARG A 89 -12.45 17.66 3.55
C ARG A 89 -13.89 18.13 3.27
N PHE A 90 -14.35 18.04 2.03
CA PHE A 90 -15.72 18.40 1.65
C PHE A 90 -16.71 17.25 1.82
N SER A 91 -16.23 16.00 1.88
CA SER A 91 -17.06 14.82 2.11
C SER A 91 -17.17 14.46 3.59
N GLU A 92 -16.31 15.05 4.44
CA GLU A 92 -16.24 14.79 5.89
C GLU A 92 -17.60 14.97 6.61
N GLY A 93 -18.45 15.88 6.14
CA GLY A 93 -19.79 16.09 6.68
C GLY A 93 -20.85 15.08 6.23
N ARG A 94 -20.58 14.26 5.21
CA ARG A 94 -21.49 13.22 4.70
C ARG A 94 -21.25 11.86 5.38
N ASP A 95 -20.02 11.61 5.80
CA ASP A 95 -19.60 10.39 6.50
C ASP A 95 -19.62 10.62 8.02
N GLY A 96 -20.77 11.06 8.54
CA GLY A 96 -21.00 11.47 9.94
C GLY A 96 -20.51 10.48 11.02
N PRO A 97 -20.55 10.88 12.31
CA PRO A 97 -19.78 10.31 13.41
C PRO A 97 -19.90 8.79 13.59
#